data_AF-A0A818SVJ5-F1
#
_entry.id   AF-A0A818SVJ5-F1
#
_cell.length_a   1.000
_cell.length_b   1.000
_cell.length_c   1.000
_cell.angle_alpha   90.00
_cell.angle_beta   90.00
_cell.angle_gamma   90.00
#
_symmetry.space_group_name_H-M   'P 1'
#
loop_
_entity.id
_entity.type
_entity.pdbx_description
1 polymer ?
#
loop_
_entity_poly.entity_id
_entity_poly.type
_entity_poly.pdbx_seq_one_letter_code
_entity_poly.pdbx_strand_id
1 'polypeptide(L)'
;MGFEAVQLFHQVSTNMLDKCVYIFDCIQSNFSDVQSSLTSATVLLTNTYALSGNKLITSNIRTKLSQSSMKKVVGYSWTVVNGKVFKFRAYDRSHSCSQEIYAESDRLQNELIEHGYKHDES
;
A
#
# COMPACT_ATOMS: atom_id res chain seq x y z
N MET A 1 38.33 -1.52 4.29
CA MET A 1 37.37 -0.43 3.99
C MET A 1 35.95 -0.91 3.68
N GLY A 2 35.69 -2.13 3.20
CA GLY A 2 34.33 -2.58 2.88
C GLY A 2 33.46 -3.03 4.07
N PHE A 3 34.05 -3.52 5.17
CA PHE A 3 33.31 -4.10 6.29
C PHE A 3 32.63 -3.03 7.17
N GLU A 4 33.31 -1.92 7.46
CA GLU A 4 32.72 -0.80 8.22
C GLU A 4 31.56 -0.12 7.48
N ALA A 5 31.64 0.01 6.16
CA ALA A 5 30.57 0.60 5.36
C ALA A 5 29.29 -0.25 5.40
N VAL A 6 29.43 -1.58 5.37
CA VAL A 6 28.30 -2.52 5.51
C VAL A 6 27.72 -2.47 6.93
N GLN A 7 28.57 -2.35 7.94
CA GLN A 7 28.17 -2.29 9.34
C GLN A 7 27.46 -0.97 9.68
N LEU A 8 27.94 0.15 9.15
CA LEU A 8 27.27 1.46 9.20
C LEU A 8 25.93 1.44 8.48
N PHE A 9 25.85 0.85 7.29
CA PHE A 9 24.60 0.75 6.54
C PHE A 9 23.57 -0.09 7.29
N HIS A 10 23.99 -1.24 7.85
CA HIS A 10 23.14 -2.08 8.68
C HIS A 10 22.65 -1.34 9.93
N GLN A 11 23.54 -0.62 10.63
CA GLN A 11 23.23 0.11 11.86
C GLN A 11 22.37 1.37 11.64
N VAL A 12 22.52 2.05 10.50
CA VAL A 12 21.61 3.12 10.06
C VAL A 12 20.24 2.53 9.75
N SER A 13 20.19 1.38 9.07
CA SER A 13 18.94 0.71 8.73
C SER A 13 18.16 0.19 9.95
N THR A 14 18.81 -0.34 10.99
CA THR A 14 18.15 -0.74 12.24
C THR A 14 17.69 0.45 13.08
N ASN A 15 18.52 1.48 13.25
CA ASN A 15 18.12 2.71 13.96
C ASN A 15 16.92 3.39 13.29
N MET A 16 16.81 3.27 11.98
CA MET A 16 15.70 3.81 11.20
C MET A 16 14.44 2.94 11.31
N LEU A 17 14.59 1.62 11.45
CA LEU A 17 13.50 0.69 11.76
C LEU A 17 12.84 1.01 13.09
N ASP A 18 13.68 1.20 14.12
CA ASP A 18 13.24 1.53 15.46
C ASP A 18 12.52 2.87 15.47
N LYS A 19 12.97 3.84 14.65
CA LYS A 19 12.26 5.12 14.46
C LYS A 19 10.90 4.96 13.78
N CYS A 20 10.77 4.11 12.76
CA CYS A 20 9.49 3.89 12.09
C CYS A 20 8.47 3.21 13.01
N VAL A 21 8.92 2.20 13.76
CA VAL A 21 8.12 1.51 14.78
C VAL A 21 7.79 2.46 15.93
N TYR A 22 8.75 3.24 16.40
CA TYR A 22 8.55 4.24 17.45
C TYR A 22 7.56 5.32 17.04
N ILE A 23 7.66 5.85 15.81
CA ILE A 23 6.70 6.83 15.28
C ILE A 23 5.31 6.19 15.19
N PHE A 24 5.21 4.95 14.72
CA PHE A 24 3.95 4.22 14.68
C PHE A 24 3.33 4.06 16.08
N ASP A 25 4.11 3.57 17.05
CA ASP A 25 3.68 3.34 18.43
C ASP A 25 3.31 4.67 19.12
N CYS A 26 4.13 5.72 18.96
CA CYS A 26 3.86 7.05 19.51
C CYS A 26 2.56 7.64 18.96
N ILE A 27 2.33 7.56 17.65
CA ILE A 27 1.12 8.15 17.10
C ILE A 27 -0.11 7.32 17.49
N GLN A 28 0.00 5.98 17.55
CA GLN A 28 -1.08 5.13 18.04
C GLN A 28 -1.44 5.43 19.51
N SER A 29 -0.46 5.71 20.37
CA SER A 29 -0.70 6.07 21.78
C SER A 29 -1.25 7.48 21.99
N ASN A 30 -0.92 8.44 21.12
CA ASN A 30 -1.28 9.86 21.31
C ASN A 30 -2.50 10.31 20.48
N PHE A 31 -2.84 9.59 19.41
CA PHE A 31 -3.89 9.98 18.46
C PHE A 31 -4.77 8.79 18.06
N SER A 32 -5.33 8.10 19.06
CA SER A 32 -6.22 6.93 18.87
C SER A 32 -7.39 7.21 17.92
N ASP A 33 -7.85 8.46 17.88
CA ASP A 33 -9.05 8.88 17.15
C ASP A 33 -8.76 9.23 15.67
N VAL A 34 -7.49 9.27 15.26
CA VAL A 34 -7.06 9.67 13.90
C VAL A 34 -6.40 8.48 13.17
N GLN A 35 -7.13 7.37 13.02
CA GLN A 35 -6.58 6.13 12.41
C GLN A 35 -6.31 6.21 10.89
N SER A 36 -7.12 6.94 10.12
CA SER A 36 -7.11 6.84 8.65
C SER A 36 -5.95 7.59 7.97
N SER A 37 -5.61 8.78 8.47
CA SER A 37 -4.49 9.59 7.96
C SER A 37 -3.14 8.93 8.29
N LEU A 38 -3.03 8.34 9.48
CA LEU A 38 -1.81 7.72 9.98
C LEU A 38 -1.43 6.43 9.25
N THR A 39 -2.43 5.62 8.88
CA THR A 39 -2.21 4.40 8.09
C THR A 39 -1.60 4.74 6.73
N SER A 40 -2.03 5.85 6.12
CA SER A 40 -1.54 6.31 4.82
C SER A 40 -0.09 6.81 4.90
N ALA A 41 0.25 7.57 5.94
CA ALA A 41 1.63 8.00 6.20
C ALA A 41 2.58 6.82 6.45
N THR A 42 2.13 5.80 7.20
CA THR A 42 2.93 4.59 7.47
C THR A 42 3.14 3.76 6.21
N VAL A 43 2.12 3.63 5.36
CA VAL A 43 2.23 2.96 4.05
C VAL A 43 3.20 3.70 3.12
N LEU A 44 3.14 5.04 3.07
CA LEU A 44 4.06 5.85 2.28
C LEU A 44 5.50 5.65 2.75
N LEU A 45 5.75 5.74 4.07
CA LEU A 45 7.06 5.53 4.66
C LEU A 45 7.61 4.14 4.31
N THR A 46 6.76 3.11 4.42
CA THR A 46 7.09 1.73 4.07
C THR A 46 7.45 1.57 2.60
N ASN A 47 6.72 2.25 1.71
CA ASN A 47 6.97 2.22 0.27
C ASN A 47 8.28 2.95 -0.08
N THR A 48 8.54 4.12 0.51
CA THR A 48 9.81 4.84 0.34
C THR A 48 11.01 3.98 0.74
N TYR A 49 10.89 3.17 1.80
CA TYR A 49 11.96 2.26 2.21
C TYR A 49 11.98 0.92 1.44
N ALA A 50 10.87 0.50 0.85
CA ALA A 50 10.90 -0.64 -0.09
C ALA A 50 11.78 -0.32 -1.30
N LEU A 51 11.78 0.94 -1.75
CA LEU A 51 12.63 1.44 -2.82
C LEU A 51 14.12 1.49 -2.45
N SER A 52 14.48 1.54 -1.16
CA SER A 52 15.87 1.45 -0.71
C SER A 52 16.42 0.02 -0.67
N GLY A 53 15.67 -0.97 -1.16
CA GLY A 53 16.10 -2.36 -1.32
C GLY A 53 15.89 -3.24 -0.10
N ASN A 54 15.35 -2.72 1.00
CA ASN A 54 15.24 -3.46 2.25
C ASN A 54 13.89 -4.21 2.40
N LYS A 55 13.72 -5.26 1.61
CA LYS A 55 12.48 -6.08 1.55
C LYS A 55 12.06 -6.70 2.88
N LEU A 56 13.03 -7.09 3.71
CA LEU A 56 12.80 -7.73 5.02
C LEU A 56 12.12 -6.75 5.99
N ILE A 57 12.50 -5.48 5.92
CA ILE A 57 11.93 -4.37 6.69
C ILE A 57 10.51 -4.06 6.25
N THR A 58 10.29 -3.93 4.94
CA THR A 58 8.96 -3.70 4.37
C THR A 58 7.98 -4.81 4.78
N SER A 59 8.43 -6.06 4.83
CA SER A 59 7.64 -7.19 5.29
C SER A 59 7.25 -7.07 6.77
N ASN A 60 8.19 -6.75 7.66
CA ASN A 60 7.90 -6.61 9.09
C ASN A 60 6.91 -5.49 9.40
N ILE A 61 7.03 -4.34 8.73
CA ILE A 61 6.11 -3.22 8.91
C ILE A 61 4.71 -3.58 8.39
N ARG A 62 4.61 -4.23 7.22
CA ARG A 62 3.34 -4.74 6.68
C ARG A 62 2.66 -5.76 7.60
N THR A 63 3.43 -6.66 8.21
CA THR A 63 2.92 -7.62 9.20
C THR A 63 2.36 -6.89 10.42
N LYS A 64 3.10 -5.94 11.00
CA LYS A 64 2.61 -5.14 12.15
C LYS A 64 1.36 -4.34 11.80
N LEU A 65 1.31 -3.69 10.64
CA LEU A 65 0.10 -3.01 10.14
C LEU A 65 -1.09 -3.98 10.01
N SER A 66 -0.87 -5.18 9.47
CA SER A 66 -1.93 -6.19 9.31
C SER A 66 -2.48 -6.74 10.63
N GLN A 67 -1.63 -6.79 11.67
CA GLN A 67 -1.97 -7.23 13.02
C GLN A 67 -2.58 -6.10 13.86
N SER A 68 -2.33 -4.85 13.50
CA SER A 68 -2.94 -3.68 14.14
C SER A 68 -4.42 -3.51 13.77
N SER A 69 -5.17 -2.77 14.59
CA SER A 69 -6.54 -2.34 14.24
C SER A 69 -6.58 -1.30 13.12
N MET A 70 -5.42 -0.79 12.70
CA MET A 70 -5.27 0.22 11.65
C MET A 70 -5.22 -0.44 10.27
N LYS A 71 -6.38 -0.54 9.64
CA LYS A 71 -6.50 -1.08 8.27
C LYS A 71 -6.40 0.05 7.26
N LYS A 72 -5.64 -0.19 6.18
CA LYS A 72 -5.67 0.71 5.01
C LYS A 72 -7.13 0.90 4.59
N VAL A 73 -7.55 2.16 4.45
CA VAL A 73 -8.86 2.47 3.89
C VAL A 73 -8.89 1.88 2.49
N VAL A 74 -9.79 0.93 2.27
CA VAL A 74 -10.03 0.35 0.95
C VAL A 74 -10.42 1.47 -0.02
N GLY A 75 -9.78 1.48 -1.18
CA GLY A 75 -10.15 2.41 -2.25
C GLY A 75 -11.55 2.08 -2.76
N TYR A 76 -12.27 3.13 -3.16
CA TYR A 76 -13.52 3.00 -3.91
C TYR A 76 -13.38 3.76 -5.22
N SER A 77 -13.82 3.15 -6.30
CA SER A 77 -14.16 3.87 -7.53
C SER A 77 -15.68 3.93 -7.67
N TRP A 78 -16.17 4.82 -8.51
CA TRP A 78 -17.58 4.85 -8.85
C TRP A 78 -17.77 5.27 -10.30
N THR A 79 -18.89 4.85 -10.87
CA THR A 79 -19.35 5.27 -12.19
C THR A 79 -20.83 5.61 -12.14
N VAL A 80 -21.33 6.32 -13.14
CA VAL A 80 -22.73 6.71 -13.26
C VAL A 80 -23.28 6.17 -14.57
N VAL A 81 -24.32 5.35 -14.48
CA VAL A 81 -25.03 4.80 -15.65
C VAL A 81 -26.50 5.12 -15.49
N ASN A 82 -27.09 5.80 -16.49
CA ASN A 82 -28.50 6.21 -16.49
C ASN A 82 -28.92 6.97 -15.22
N GLY A 83 -28.06 7.88 -14.74
CA GLY A 83 -28.30 8.66 -13.52
C GLY A 83 -28.14 7.89 -12.21
N LYS A 84 -27.81 6.59 -12.25
CA LYS A 84 -27.56 5.77 -11.06
C LYS A 84 -26.07 5.63 -10.79
N VAL A 85 -25.66 5.87 -9.53
CA VAL A 85 -24.28 5.70 -9.07
C VAL A 85 -24.02 4.24 -8.73
N PHE A 86 -22.96 3.67 -9.31
CA PHE A 86 -22.43 2.35 -8.99
C PHE A 86 -21.06 2.52 -8.34
N LYS A 87 -20.87 1.98 -7.15
CA LYS A 87 -19.61 2.05 -6.40
C LYS A 87 -18.93 0.69 -6.42
N PHE A 88 -17.62 0.69 -6.66
CA PHE A 88 -16.78 -0.51 -6.63
C PHE A 88 -15.74 -0.37 -5.54
N ARG A 89 -15.71 -1.34 -4.64
CA ARG A 89 -14.68 -1.44 -3.61
C ARG A 89 -13.47 -2.19 -4.19
N ALA A 90 -12.27 -1.67 -3.94
CA ALA A 90 -11.03 -2.30 -4.39
C ALA A 90 -10.95 -3.75 -3.88
N TYR A 91 -10.61 -4.68 -4.79
CA TYR A 91 -10.50 -6.13 -4.54
C TYR A 91 -11.80 -6.81 -4.10
N ASP A 92 -12.96 -6.17 -4.24
CA ASP A 92 -14.24 -6.80 -3.92
C ASP A 92 -14.59 -7.89 -4.95
N ARG A 93 -15.05 -9.03 -4.43
CA ARG A 93 -15.48 -10.21 -5.19
C ARG A 93 -16.87 -10.68 -4.75
N SER A 94 -17.55 -9.94 -3.87
CA SER A 94 -18.87 -10.30 -3.33
C SER A 94 -20.02 -10.08 -4.31
N HIS A 95 -19.80 -9.27 -5.35
CA HIS A 95 -20.80 -9.03 -6.39
C HIS A 95 -21.05 -10.32 -7.19
N SER A 96 -22.32 -10.64 -7.45
CA SER A 96 -22.70 -11.83 -8.23
C SER A 96 -22.04 -11.87 -9.60
N CYS A 97 -21.95 -10.70 -10.24
CA CYS A 97 -21.28 -10.53 -11.54
C CYS A 97 -19.77 -10.20 -11.43
N SER A 98 -19.12 -10.57 -10.32
CA SER A 98 -17.70 -10.22 -10.13
C SER A 98 -16.81 -10.85 -11.21
N GLN A 99 -17.13 -12.02 -11.72
CA GLN A 99 -16.35 -12.66 -12.76
C GLN A 99 -16.39 -11.84 -14.06
N GLU A 100 -17.57 -11.40 -14.50
CA GLU A 100 -17.74 -10.60 -15.71
C GLU A 100 -17.11 -9.22 -15.58
N ILE A 101 -17.22 -8.57 -14.42
CA ILE A 101 -16.63 -7.24 -14.18
C ILE A 101 -15.11 -7.28 -14.37
N TYR A 102 -14.42 -8.29 -13.80
CA TYR A 102 -12.98 -8.40 -13.95
C TYR A 102 -12.58 -8.86 -15.36
N ALA A 103 -13.39 -9.71 -16.01
CA ALA A 103 -13.14 -10.08 -17.42
C ALA A 103 -13.20 -8.86 -18.36
N GLU A 104 -14.16 -7.95 -18.16
CA GLU A 104 -14.22 -6.69 -18.92
C GLU A 104 -13.05 -5.76 -18.59
N SER A 105 -12.64 -5.69 -17.32
CA SER A 105 -11.45 -4.94 -16.92
C SER A 105 -10.18 -5.44 -17.63
N ASP A 106 -10.00 -6.76 -17.70
CA ASP A 106 -8.85 -7.39 -18.37
C ASP A 106 -8.91 -7.17 -19.89
N ARG A 107 -10.09 -7.27 -20.49
CA ARG A 107 -10.30 -6.97 -21.92
C ARG A 107 -9.91 -5.52 -22.24
N LEU A 108 -10.39 -4.56 -21.46
CA LEU A 108 -10.05 -3.14 -21.63
C LEU A 108 -8.55 -2.87 -21.43
N GLN A 109 -7.91 -3.54 -20.46
CA GLN A 109 -6.47 -3.43 -20.26
C GLN A 109 -5.70 -3.91 -21.49
N ASN A 110 -6.10 -5.03 -22.08
CA ASN A 110 -5.48 -5.54 -23.30
C ASN A 110 -5.67 -4.58 -24.48
N GLU A 111 -6.88 -4.06 -24.68
CA GLU A 111 -7.13 -3.06 -25.73
C GLU A 111 -6.28 -1.81 -25.56
N LEU A 112 -6.11 -1.31 -24.33
CA LEU A 112 -5.23 -0.17 -24.06
C LEU A 112 -3.79 -0.47 -24.47
N ILE A 113 -3.27 -1.64 -24.10
CA ILE A 113 -1.90 -2.07 -24.44
C ILE A 113 -1.73 -2.18 -25.96
N GLU A 114 -2.70 -2.76 -26.66
CA GLU A 114 -2.71 -2.85 -28.13
C GLU A 114 -2.67 -1.47 -28.80
N HIS A 115 -3.32 -0.47 -28.21
CA HIS A 115 -3.30 0.91 -28.68
C HIS A 115 -2.09 1.72 -28.20
N GLY A 116 -1.08 1.06 -27.64
CA GLY A 116 0.20 1.67 -27.29
C GLY A 116 0.27 2.25 -25.87
N TYR A 117 -0.71 1.96 -25.01
CA TYR A 117 -0.56 2.22 -23.57
C TYR A 117 0.60 1.40 -23.02
N LYS A 118 1.59 2.09 -22.43
CA LYS A 118 2.66 1.46 -21.68
C LYS A 118 2.38 1.69 -20.20
N HIS A 119 2.40 0.61 -19.43
CA HIS A 119 2.32 0.72 -17.99
C HIS A 119 3.50 1.55 -17.49
N ASP A 120 3.27 2.55 -16.64
CA ASP A 120 4.35 3.21 -15.93
C ASP A 120 5.01 2.18 -15.00
N GLU A 121 6.25 1.79 -15.28
CA GLU A 121 7.00 0.92 -14.37
C GLU A 121 7.21 1.69 -13.05
N SER A 122 6.60 1.18 -11.98
CA SER A 122 6.70 1.72 -10.62
C SER A 122 7.82 1.03 -9.83
#